data_AF-A0A2E5J1U5-F1
#
_entry.id   AF-A0A2E5J1U5-F1
#
_cell.length_a   1.000
_cell.length_b   1.000
_cell.length_c   1.000
_cell.angle_alpha   90.00
_cell.angle_beta   90.00
_cell.angle_gamma   90.00
#
_symmetry.space_group_name_H-M   'P 1'
#
loop_
_entity.id
_entity.type
_entity.pdbx_description
1 polymer ?
#
loop_
_entity_poly.entity_id
_entity_poly.type
_entity_poly.pdbx_seq_one_letter_code
_entity_poly.pdbx_strand_id
1 'polypeptide(L)'
;MRKKLGALVDFLYRMGPSWILFRSQYFVFSRFRIQSLRNRRILRMAALISNEIYGHFPRLGIVNGRYVSSHQDTKLADGIEDHQIMGFSNQILSYDKGGGFGWHINPDTKVECPPKDEWNRIPDFSSLGDIKLVWEASRFNQVADIINAYSLTKDKKYIALFEAHCLDWIHQNPFPYGGHYKCGQEIAIRLFNWMIGIDYFYDQLSSRFIQTIHKEIYISLLRIESNIAYAAKSVRNNHIISEASCLLVFGWVFKQFKVHDRWAKKGLHYLTDALSYQVYKDGAYIQHSMTYQRLVLDTLSLVILVAKAYRITLPSTIHLSHQQLFGFLYSMSQNNGELSNYGPNDGCYLFRLSSARYRNFMPSFNLASAIINQKLVQNERRELVDFFSLEATDISAPKKQTRFDDGGYYILKKQSLFVMCRCHSYRHRPSQIDMLHIDIWHDNKNILSDAGSYSYNTDKDLKDEFIGLKGHNTVMLNQTNHMSTVFNFGYSNWTKSKLIKKTNTVFIGEHYGYRALFDLTHRRRIELQDRQVIIIDSIFPITSSTFVEQRFNTSYPVVKSTGSVYIIDDAYEVSSSLSGEIIEGKCSDHYNEWKNTSSITFQDTVSSSIEVKTVLKLL
;
A
#
# COMPACT_ATOMS: atom_id res chain seq x y z
N MET A 1 33.05 2.93 9.13
CA MET A 1 32.43 3.97 10.00
C MET A 1 32.12 5.27 9.24
N ARG A 2 33.10 5.90 8.55
CA ARG A 2 32.90 7.14 7.77
C ARG A 2 31.78 7.09 6.71
N LYS A 3 31.69 6.02 5.91
CA LYS A 3 30.61 5.84 4.89
C LYS A 3 29.20 5.82 5.50
N LYS A 4 29.02 5.13 6.64
CA LYS A 4 27.72 5.07 7.35
C LYS A 4 27.33 6.44 7.93
N LEU A 5 28.30 7.19 8.45
CA LEU A 5 28.06 8.54 8.97
C LEU A 5 27.64 9.51 7.84
N GLY A 6 28.34 9.46 6.70
CA GLY A 6 27.98 10.28 5.53
C GLY A 6 26.56 10.01 5.02
N ALA A 7 26.16 8.74 4.92
CA ALA A 7 24.80 8.35 4.52
C ALA A 7 23.72 8.87 5.49
N LEU A 8 23.99 8.82 6.80
CA LEU A 8 23.08 9.36 7.81
C LEU A 8 22.95 10.89 7.71
N VAL A 9 24.06 11.60 7.51
CA VAL A 9 24.06 13.07 7.35
C VAL A 9 23.26 13.49 6.11
N ASP A 10 23.48 12.84 4.97
CA ASP A 10 22.71 13.10 3.74
C ASP A 10 21.21 12.81 3.95
N PHE A 11 20.87 11.71 4.61
CA PHE A 11 19.48 11.41 4.94
C PHE A 11 18.84 12.50 5.81
N LEU A 12 19.50 12.93 6.89
CA LEU A 12 18.97 13.97 7.78
C LEU A 12 18.82 15.31 7.04
N TYR A 13 19.79 15.67 6.19
CA TYR A 13 19.71 16.85 5.35
C TYR A 13 18.49 16.83 4.42
N ARG A 14 18.21 15.68 3.78
CA ARG A 14 17.04 15.51 2.89
C ARG A 14 15.70 15.53 3.62
N MET A 15 15.65 15.04 4.85
CA MET A 15 14.43 15.11 5.67
C MET A 15 14.14 16.54 6.18
N GLY A 16 15.18 17.37 6.28
CA GLY A 16 15.08 18.78 6.62
C GLY A 16 14.98 19.07 8.13
N PRO A 17 15.24 20.33 8.53
CA PRO A 17 15.36 20.72 9.94
C PRO A 17 14.05 20.57 10.73
N SER A 18 12.90 20.79 10.09
CA SER A 18 11.59 20.65 10.74
C SER A 18 11.30 19.21 11.16
N TRP A 19 11.69 18.23 10.34
CA TRP A 19 11.57 16.81 10.67
C TRP A 19 12.50 16.45 11.83
N ILE A 20 13.76 16.90 11.79
CA ILE A 20 14.75 16.65 12.85
C ILE A 20 14.25 17.21 14.18
N LEU A 21 13.82 18.47 14.21
CA LEU A 21 13.32 19.12 15.42
C LEU A 21 12.12 18.34 15.99
N PHE A 22 11.16 17.97 15.14
CA PHE A 22 9.99 17.21 15.59
C PHE A 22 10.38 15.84 16.15
N ARG A 23 11.28 15.09 15.49
CA ARG A 23 11.74 13.79 15.97
C ARG A 23 12.46 13.89 17.29
N SER A 24 13.32 14.89 17.47
CA SER A 24 14.03 15.15 18.73
C SER A 24 13.05 15.48 19.85
N GLN A 25 12.08 16.38 19.60
CA GLN A 25 11.03 16.69 20.57
C GLN A 25 10.17 15.47 20.92
N TYR A 26 9.78 14.67 19.93
CA TYR A 26 8.99 13.46 20.13
C TYR A 26 9.75 12.43 20.97
N PHE A 27 11.04 12.24 20.69
CA PHE A 27 11.89 11.36 21.48
C PHE A 27 11.96 11.82 22.95
N VAL A 28 12.16 13.12 23.19
CA VAL A 28 12.12 13.71 24.54
C VAL A 28 10.76 13.44 25.20
N PHE A 29 9.65 13.71 24.51
CA PHE A 29 8.30 13.51 25.04
C PHE A 29 7.98 12.04 25.36
N SER A 30 8.53 11.11 24.59
CA SER A 30 8.40 9.68 24.86
C SER A 30 9.10 9.26 26.17
N ARG A 31 10.15 9.99 26.59
CA ARG A 31 10.87 9.73 27.85
C ARG A 31 10.20 10.33 29.08
N PHE A 32 9.55 11.50 28.95
CA PHE A 32 9.03 12.26 30.11
C PHE A 32 7.54 11.98 30.47
N ARG A 33 7.02 10.76 30.23
CA ARG A 33 5.62 10.35 30.55
C ARG A 33 4.50 11.26 30.00
N ILE A 34 4.80 12.13 29.03
CA ILE A 34 3.84 13.08 28.46
C ILE A 34 2.70 12.34 27.74
N GLN A 35 3.00 11.23 27.07
CA GLN A 35 1.97 10.40 26.43
C GLN A 35 1.03 9.77 27.46
N SER A 36 1.53 9.30 28.60
CA SER A 36 0.70 8.79 29.69
C SER A 36 -0.26 9.86 30.25
N LEU A 37 0.19 11.12 30.34
CA LEU A 37 -0.69 12.24 30.74
C LEU A 37 -1.80 12.50 29.71
N ARG A 38 -1.48 12.42 28.41
CA ARG A 38 -2.49 12.54 27.34
C ARG A 38 -3.50 11.40 27.38
N ASN A 39 -3.04 10.16 27.60
CA ASN A 39 -3.93 9.00 27.75
C ASN A 39 -4.91 9.21 28.92
N ARG A 40 -4.44 9.65 30.09
CA ARG A 40 -5.32 9.98 31.24
C ARG A 40 -6.34 11.07 30.92
N ARG A 41 -5.95 12.10 30.14
CA ARG A 41 -6.87 13.15 29.71
C ARG A 41 -7.98 12.61 28.81
N ILE A 42 -7.64 11.70 27.89
CA ILE A 42 -8.61 11.05 27.00
C ILE A 42 -9.65 10.27 27.83
N LEU A 43 -9.19 9.45 28.78
CA LEU A 43 -10.08 8.69 29.66
C LEU A 43 -11.00 9.59 30.48
N ARG A 44 -10.49 10.72 31.01
CA ARG A 44 -11.31 11.71 31.71
C ARG A 44 -12.37 12.32 30.79
N MET A 45 -12.01 12.67 29.55
CA MET A 45 -12.97 13.23 28.59
C MET A 45 -14.07 12.21 28.25
N ALA A 46 -13.73 10.95 28.04
CA ALA A 46 -14.70 9.89 27.78
C ALA A 46 -15.62 9.60 28.98
N ALA A 47 -15.09 9.67 30.21
CA ALA A 47 -15.88 9.47 31.43
C ALA A 47 -16.91 10.58 31.70
N LEU A 48 -16.76 11.76 31.09
CA LEU A 48 -17.69 12.89 31.23
C LEU A 48 -18.91 12.82 30.30
N ILE A 49 -18.91 11.89 29.34
CA ILE A 49 -20.03 11.69 28.43
C ILE A 49 -21.02 10.70 29.05
N SER A 50 -22.31 11.04 29.03
CA SER A 50 -23.35 10.15 29.56
C SER A 50 -23.53 8.91 28.68
N ASN A 51 -23.91 7.80 29.31
CA ASN A 51 -24.24 6.55 28.64
C ASN A 51 -25.40 6.69 27.62
N GLU A 52 -26.28 7.68 27.82
CA GLU A 52 -27.36 8.01 26.88
C GLU A 52 -26.81 8.54 25.55
N ILE A 53 -25.83 9.46 25.59
CA ILE A 53 -25.17 9.99 24.38
C ILE A 53 -24.48 8.85 23.61
N TYR A 54 -23.86 7.91 24.34
CA TYR A 54 -23.25 6.73 23.71
C TYR A 54 -24.28 5.77 23.12
N GLY A 55 -25.49 5.70 23.66
CA GLY A 55 -26.58 4.88 23.12
C GLY A 55 -27.11 5.34 21.75
N HIS A 56 -26.75 6.55 21.29
CA HIS A 56 -27.19 7.07 20.00
C HIS A 56 -26.05 7.08 18.98
N PHE A 57 -26.03 6.09 18.09
CA PHE A 57 -25.17 6.05 16.91
C PHE A 57 -25.97 6.51 15.67
N PRO A 58 -25.62 7.63 15.02
CA PRO A 58 -26.35 8.10 13.84
C PRO A 58 -26.24 7.10 12.69
N ARG A 59 -27.36 6.79 12.02
CA ARG A 59 -27.33 6.00 10.78
C ARG A 59 -26.60 6.80 9.69
N LEU A 60 -25.63 6.19 9.02
CA LEU A 60 -24.92 6.86 7.93
C LEU A 60 -25.72 6.77 6.62
N GLY A 61 -26.34 5.61 6.36
CA GLY A 61 -27.11 5.36 5.16
C GLY A 61 -26.26 5.36 3.89
N ILE A 62 -25.00 4.95 4.00
CA ILE A 62 -24.07 4.89 2.86
C ILE A 62 -23.98 3.49 2.25
N VAL A 63 -24.43 2.45 2.97
CA VAL A 63 -24.40 1.06 2.49
C VAL A 63 -25.79 0.52 2.13
N ASN A 64 -25.81 -0.44 1.21
CA ASN A 64 -26.99 -1.18 0.79
C ASN A 64 -27.24 -2.35 1.74
N GLY A 65 -28.17 -2.22 2.69
CA GLY A 65 -28.55 -3.31 3.60
C GLY A 65 -29.14 -4.55 2.92
N ARG A 66 -29.47 -4.46 1.61
CA ARG A 66 -29.93 -5.58 0.78
C ARG A 66 -28.87 -6.13 -0.17
N TYR A 67 -27.62 -5.66 -0.06
CA TYR A 67 -26.50 -6.19 -0.84
C TYR A 67 -26.43 -7.72 -0.73
N VAL A 68 -26.07 -8.36 -1.84
CA VAL A 68 -25.80 -9.79 -1.95
C VAL A 68 -24.40 -9.96 -2.49
N SER A 69 -23.57 -10.70 -1.75
CA SER A 69 -22.17 -10.91 -2.11
C SER A 69 -22.00 -11.70 -3.41
N SER A 70 -20.90 -11.44 -4.12
CA SER A 70 -20.42 -12.30 -5.21
C SER A 70 -19.58 -13.49 -4.73
N HIS A 71 -19.32 -13.60 -3.42
CA HIS A 71 -18.68 -14.76 -2.81
C HIS A 71 -19.58 -15.99 -2.88
N GLN A 72 -18.98 -17.18 -2.87
CA GLN A 72 -19.68 -18.45 -3.06
C GLN A 72 -19.84 -19.28 -1.79
N ASP A 73 -19.14 -18.94 -0.70
CA ASP A 73 -19.22 -19.65 0.56
C ASP A 73 -19.09 -18.71 1.77
N THR A 74 -19.27 -19.28 2.96
CA THR A 74 -19.22 -18.58 4.26
C THR A 74 -17.94 -18.87 5.04
N LYS A 75 -16.98 -19.60 4.47
CA LYS A 75 -15.85 -20.19 5.21
C LYS A 75 -15.00 -19.15 5.94
N LEU A 76 -14.80 -17.99 5.33
CA LEU A 76 -14.03 -16.92 5.94
C LEU A 76 -14.71 -16.34 7.18
N ALA A 77 -16.05 -16.27 7.20
CA ALA A 77 -16.79 -15.81 8.36
C ALA A 77 -16.87 -16.90 9.43
N ASP A 78 -17.13 -18.15 9.03
CA ASP A 78 -17.18 -19.29 9.95
C ASP A 78 -15.83 -19.51 10.64
N GLY A 79 -14.71 -19.34 9.93
CA GLY A 79 -13.37 -19.45 10.51
C GLY A 79 -13.06 -18.44 11.63
N ILE A 80 -13.80 -17.32 11.73
CA ILE A 80 -13.62 -16.35 12.81
C ILE A 80 -13.99 -16.98 14.16
N GLU A 81 -14.98 -17.88 14.18
CA GLU A 81 -15.37 -18.63 15.39
C GLU A 81 -14.25 -19.55 15.87
N ASP A 82 -13.40 -20.02 14.95
CA ASP A 82 -12.19 -20.81 15.20
C ASP A 82 -10.92 -19.96 15.34
N HIS A 83 -11.09 -18.64 15.58
CA HIS A 83 -10.00 -17.66 15.74
C HIS A 83 -9.11 -17.53 14.50
N GLN A 84 -9.64 -17.80 13.32
CA GLN A 84 -8.96 -17.67 12.03
C GLN A 84 -9.50 -16.46 11.25
N ILE A 85 -8.60 -15.69 10.64
CA ILE A 85 -8.98 -14.57 9.78
C ILE A 85 -8.15 -14.54 8.51
N MET A 86 -8.70 -13.98 7.43
CA MET A 86 -7.94 -13.65 6.23
C MET A 86 -7.02 -12.44 6.49
N GLY A 87 -5.75 -12.70 6.76
CA GLY A 87 -4.72 -11.70 6.97
C GLY A 87 -4.06 -11.23 5.67
N PHE A 88 -3.79 -9.92 5.60
CA PHE A 88 -3.11 -9.24 4.49
C PHE A 88 -3.76 -9.51 3.12
N SER A 89 -5.06 -9.78 3.13
CA SER A 89 -5.87 -10.11 1.93
C SER A 89 -5.36 -11.31 1.12
N ASN A 90 -4.66 -12.25 1.76
CA ASN A 90 -4.05 -13.40 1.05
C ASN A 90 -4.11 -14.73 1.81
N GLN A 91 -3.78 -14.74 3.10
CA GLN A 91 -3.57 -15.98 3.85
C GLN A 91 -4.46 -16.06 5.08
N ILE A 92 -4.85 -17.27 5.47
CA ILE A 92 -5.57 -17.51 6.73
C ILE A 92 -4.55 -17.52 7.87
N LEU A 93 -4.73 -16.63 8.83
CA LEU A 93 -3.92 -16.51 10.04
C LEU A 93 -4.72 -17.01 11.25
N SER A 94 -4.12 -17.85 12.07
CA SER A 94 -4.72 -18.35 13.31
C SER A 94 -4.22 -17.56 14.52
N TYR A 95 -5.17 -16.93 15.21
CA TYR A 95 -4.99 -16.18 16.45
C TYR A 95 -5.51 -16.96 17.67
N ASP A 96 -5.69 -18.28 17.58
CA ASP A 96 -6.12 -19.09 18.73
C ASP A 96 -5.09 -18.97 19.87
N LYS A 97 -5.61 -18.69 21.06
CA LYS A 97 -4.85 -18.60 22.31
C LYS A 97 -5.57 -19.37 23.40
N GLY A 98 -5.55 -20.70 23.31
CA GLY A 98 -6.10 -21.57 24.34
C GLY A 98 -7.63 -21.49 24.41
N GLY A 99 -8.30 -21.44 23.27
CA GLY A 99 -9.76 -21.41 23.16
C GLY A 99 -10.37 -20.01 23.11
N GLY A 100 -9.56 -18.96 23.08
CA GLY A 100 -10.01 -17.57 22.89
C GLY A 100 -9.19 -16.83 21.83
N PHE A 101 -9.72 -15.69 21.38
CA PHE A 101 -9.07 -14.89 20.34
C PHE A 101 -7.87 -14.11 20.90
N GLY A 102 -6.67 -14.46 20.46
CA GLY A 102 -5.41 -13.86 20.89
C GLY A 102 -5.13 -12.52 20.22
N TRP A 103 -5.83 -11.44 20.58
CA TRP A 103 -5.65 -10.12 19.95
C TRP A 103 -4.22 -9.56 20.00
N HIS A 104 -3.42 -9.98 20.97
CA HIS A 104 -2.04 -9.53 21.12
C HIS A 104 -1.01 -10.54 20.64
N ILE A 105 -1.43 -11.72 20.17
CA ILE A 105 -0.49 -12.75 19.69
C ILE A 105 -0.02 -12.41 18.28
N ASN A 106 1.28 -12.61 18.04
CA ASN A 106 1.76 -12.74 16.67
C ASN A 106 1.42 -14.17 16.19
N PRO A 107 0.58 -14.35 15.16
CA PRO A 107 0.17 -15.67 14.66
C PRO A 107 1.33 -16.53 14.14
N ASP A 108 2.46 -15.94 13.75
CA ASP A 108 3.62 -16.66 13.22
C ASP A 108 4.56 -17.09 14.35
N THR A 109 5.00 -16.12 15.18
CA THR A 109 5.98 -16.39 16.25
C THR A 109 5.35 -16.93 17.52
N LYS A 110 4.01 -16.83 17.64
CA LYS A 110 3.21 -17.09 18.85
C LYS A 110 3.62 -16.26 20.06
N VAL A 111 4.46 -15.24 19.88
CA VAL A 111 4.86 -14.30 20.93
C VAL A 111 3.75 -13.27 21.13
N GLU A 112 3.44 -12.97 22.39
CA GLU A 112 2.43 -12.00 22.75
C GLU A 112 3.02 -10.59 22.89
N CYS A 113 2.41 -9.62 22.21
CA CYS A 113 2.65 -8.20 22.40
C CYS A 113 2.16 -7.79 23.81
N PRO A 114 2.97 -7.10 24.65
CA PRO A 114 2.62 -6.86 26.05
C PRO A 114 1.24 -6.18 26.23
N PRO A 115 0.20 -6.89 26.69
CA PRO A 115 -1.17 -6.37 26.70
C PRO A 115 -1.42 -5.41 27.88
N LYS A 116 -0.53 -5.40 28.88
CA LYS A 116 -0.62 -4.57 30.09
C LYS A 116 0.24 -3.32 30.03
N ASP A 117 1.08 -3.19 29.01
CA ASP A 117 1.90 -1.99 28.81
C ASP A 117 1.10 -0.92 28.08
N GLU A 118 1.30 0.35 28.44
CA GLU A 118 0.75 1.44 27.63
C GLU A 118 1.32 1.36 26.21
N TRP A 119 0.49 1.58 25.19
CA TRP A 119 0.87 1.48 23.78
C TRP A 119 2.15 2.28 23.42
N ASN A 120 2.40 3.39 24.13
CA ASN A 120 3.55 4.26 23.92
C ASN A 120 4.86 3.76 24.57
N ARG A 121 4.82 2.67 25.32
CA ARG A 121 5.98 2.03 25.97
C ARG A 121 6.39 0.73 25.28
N ILE A 122 5.50 0.15 24.49
CA ILE A 122 5.78 -1.04 23.70
C ILE A 122 6.88 -0.70 22.69
N PRO A 123 8.00 -1.43 22.67
CA PRO A 123 9.11 -1.14 21.77
C PRO A 123 8.72 -1.33 20.30
N ASP A 124 9.35 -0.57 19.40
CA ASP A 124 9.13 -0.72 17.95
C ASP A 124 9.75 -2.03 17.42
N PHE A 125 10.75 -2.56 18.12
CA PHE A 125 11.46 -3.80 17.76
C PHE A 125 11.61 -4.67 19.02
N SER A 126 11.21 -5.94 18.93
CA SER A 126 11.35 -6.92 20.00
C SER A 126 11.34 -8.35 19.43
N SER A 127 11.43 -9.35 20.30
CA SER A 127 11.19 -10.76 19.93
C SER A 127 9.78 -11.03 19.40
N LEU A 128 8.87 -10.06 19.46
CA LEU A 128 7.53 -10.15 18.87
C LEU A 128 7.58 -10.47 17.37
N GLY A 129 8.66 -10.11 16.68
CA GLY A 129 8.69 -10.13 15.21
C GLY A 129 7.98 -8.89 14.65
N ASP A 130 7.27 -9.07 13.54
CA ASP A 130 6.54 -7.96 12.92
C ASP A 130 5.22 -7.66 13.66
N ILE A 131 5.13 -6.48 14.28
CA ILE A 131 3.91 -6.03 14.94
C ILE A 131 2.72 -5.88 13.99
N LYS A 132 2.92 -5.78 12.66
CA LYS A 132 1.82 -5.77 11.69
C LYS A 132 0.99 -7.05 11.74
N LEU A 133 1.60 -8.19 12.05
CA LEU A 133 0.89 -9.45 12.24
C LEU A 133 -0.06 -9.40 13.45
N VAL A 134 0.28 -8.61 14.47
CA VAL A 134 -0.63 -8.35 15.60
C VAL A 134 -1.71 -7.34 15.19
N TRP A 135 -1.33 -6.25 14.52
CA TRP A 135 -2.28 -5.21 14.09
C TRP A 135 -3.30 -5.68 13.05
N GLU A 136 -2.97 -6.68 12.22
CA GLU A 136 -3.83 -7.13 11.13
C GLU A 136 -5.21 -7.55 11.61
N ALA A 137 -5.31 -8.35 12.69
CA ALA A 137 -6.61 -8.71 13.28
C ALA A 137 -7.40 -7.49 13.77
N SER A 138 -6.70 -6.48 14.28
CA SER A 138 -7.25 -5.25 14.84
C SER A 138 -7.66 -4.23 13.79
N ARG A 139 -7.39 -4.48 12.50
CA ARG A 139 -7.93 -3.68 11.38
C ARG A 139 -9.41 -3.97 11.10
N PHE A 140 -9.91 -5.11 11.59
CA PHE A 140 -11.29 -5.54 11.37
C PHE A 140 -11.67 -5.76 9.89
N ASN A 141 -10.71 -6.16 9.05
CA ASN A 141 -11.00 -6.55 7.66
C ASN A 141 -11.99 -7.72 7.57
N GLN A 142 -12.08 -8.54 8.63
CA GLN A 142 -13.03 -9.64 8.78
C GLN A 142 -14.51 -9.20 8.83
N VAL A 143 -14.81 -7.91 9.06
CA VAL A 143 -16.18 -7.39 8.95
C VAL A 143 -16.76 -7.63 7.55
N ALA A 144 -15.92 -7.50 6.51
CA ALA A 144 -16.35 -7.79 5.15
C ALA A 144 -16.75 -9.26 4.95
N ASP A 145 -16.04 -10.21 5.59
CA ASP A 145 -16.38 -11.63 5.52
C ASP A 145 -17.73 -11.91 6.19
N ILE A 146 -17.96 -11.31 7.36
CA ILE A 146 -19.23 -11.43 8.09
C ILE A 146 -20.39 -10.86 7.28
N ILE A 147 -20.21 -9.66 6.69
CA ILE A 147 -21.20 -9.06 5.79
C ILE A 147 -21.47 -9.97 4.60
N ASN A 148 -20.43 -10.51 3.97
CA ASN A 148 -20.58 -11.41 2.83
C ASN A 148 -21.38 -12.67 3.21
N ALA A 149 -21.02 -13.33 4.31
CA ALA A 149 -21.70 -14.54 4.77
C ALA A 149 -23.16 -14.29 5.17
N TYR A 150 -23.44 -13.20 5.91
CA TYR A 150 -24.81 -12.78 6.20
C TYR A 150 -25.57 -12.45 4.91
N SER A 151 -24.95 -11.75 3.96
CA SER A 151 -25.63 -11.33 2.74
C SER A 151 -26.14 -12.51 1.91
N LEU A 152 -25.41 -13.64 1.95
CA LEU A 152 -25.72 -14.89 1.26
C LEU A 152 -26.78 -15.72 2.00
N THR A 153 -26.67 -15.83 3.33
CA THR A 153 -27.45 -16.79 4.13
C THR A 153 -28.64 -16.17 4.85
N LYS A 154 -28.57 -14.86 5.14
CA LYS A 154 -29.43 -14.13 6.08
C LYS A 154 -29.47 -14.73 7.49
N ASP A 155 -28.48 -15.55 7.86
CA ASP A 155 -28.40 -16.16 9.18
C ASP A 155 -27.96 -15.12 10.23
N LYS A 156 -28.80 -14.92 11.25
CA LYS A 156 -28.55 -13.96 12.34
C LYS A 156 -27.32 -14.32 13.18
N LYS A 157 -26.78 -15.54 13.08
CA LYS A 157 -25.52 -15.91 13.74
C LYS A 157 -24.38 -14.96 13.35
N TYR A 158 -24.35 -14.48 12.10
CA TYR A 158 -23.31 -13.55 11.64
C TYR A 158 -23.44 -12.15 12.24
N ILE A 159 -24.65 -11.73 12.59
CA ILE A 159 -24.86 -10.47 13.33
C ILE A 159 -24.35 -10.65 14.77
N ALA A 160 -24.68 -11.77 15.40
CA ALA A 160 -24.18 -12.09 16.74
C ALA A 160 -22.65 -12.21 16.77
N LEU A 161 -22.05 -12.81 15.74
CA LEU A 161 -20.60 -12.90 15.54
C LEU A 161 -19.96 -11.50 15.42
N PHE A 162 -20.56 -10.59 14.63
CA PHE A 162 -20.08 -9.22 14.54
C PHE A 162 -20.07 -8.51 15.90
N GLU A 163 -21.18 -8.57 16.65
CA GLU A 163 -21.25 -7.95 17.98
C GLU A 163 -20.24 -8.57 18.95
N ALA A 164 -20.20 -9.90 19.03
CA ALA A 164 -19.32 -10.63 19.93
C ALA A 164 -17.85 -10.34 19.63
N HIS A 165 -17.45 -10.35 18.36
CA HIS A 165 -16.06 -10.11 17.95
C HIS A 165 -15.60 -8.70 18.27
N CYS A 166 -16.44 -7.70 18.03
CA CYS A 166 -16.16 -6.32 18.40
C CYS A 166 -16.12 -6.11 19.92
N LEU A 167 -17.05 -6.72 20.68
CA LEU A 167 -17.09 -6.60 22.14
C LEU A 167 -15.90 -7.30 22.81
N ASP A 168 -15.50 -8.47 22.33
CA ASP A 168 -14.31 -9.17 22.82
C ASP A 168 -13.06 -8.31 22.58
N TRP A 169 -12.91 -7.70 21.39
CA TRP A 169 -11.82 -6.76 21.16
C TRP A 169 -11.84 -5.60 22.16
N ILE A 170 -12.99 -4.96 22.40
CA ILE A 170 -13.08 -3.83 23.34
C ILE A 170 -12.70 -4.28 24.77
N HIS A 171 -13.13 -5.48 25.17
CA HIS A 171 -12.82 -6.03 26.48
C HIS A 171 -11.34 -6.38 26.65
N GLN A 172 -10.72 -7.00 25.64
CA GLN A 172 -9.32 -7.46 25.67
C GLN A 172 -8.30 -6.34 25.37
N ASN A 173 -8.77 -5.17 24.91
CA ASN A 173 -7.92 -4.05 24.51
C ASN A 173 -8.33 -2.75 25.19
N PRO A 174 -8.37 -2.67 26.54
CA PRO A 174 -8.75 -1.44 27.22
C PRO A 174 -7.71 -0.34 26.97
N PHE A 175 -8.15 0.82 26.48
CA PHE A 175 -7.26 1.98 26.33
C PHE A 175 -6.66 2.41 27.70
N PRO A 176 -5.34 2.70 27.80
CA PRO A 176 -4.34 2.85 26.73
C PRO A 176 -3.40 1.65 26.56
N TYR A 177 -3.83 0.44 26.87
CA TYR A 177 -2.94 -0.71 26.95
C TYR A 177 -2.86 -1.50 25.63
N GLY A 178 -1.74 -2.20 25.43
CA GLY A 178 -1.49 -3.05 24.27
C GLY A 178 -1.07 -2.33 22.99
N GLY A 179 -0.73 -3.12 21.96
CA GLY A 179 -0.14 -2.60 20.72
C GLY A 179 -1.11 -1.82 19.82
N HIS A 180 -2.42 -2.03 19.97
CA HIS A 180 -3.44 -1.60 19.00
C HIS A 180 -3.75 -0.10 18.97
N TYR A 181 -3.27 0.65 19.96
CA TYR A 181 -3.38 2.11 20.01
C TYR A 181 -2.10 2.84 19.59
N LYS A 182 -1.07 2.11 19.16
CA LYS A 182 0.24 2.66 18.82
C LYS A 182 0.22 3.41 17.49
N CYS A 183 -0.40 2.83 16.46
CA CYS A 183 -0.49 3.40 15.12
C CYS A 183 -1.89 3.98 14.85
N GLY A 184 -1.97 5.28 14.51
CA GLY A 184 -3.25 5.94 14.26
C GLY A 184 -3.96 5.47 12.99
N GLN A 185 -3.21 5.08 11.96
CA GLN A 185 -3.79 4.49 10.74
C GLN A 185 -4.52 3.18 11.03
N GLU A 186 -3.96 2.31 11.87
CA GLU A 186 -4.59 1.03 12.21
C GLU A 186 -5.88 1.25 12.98
N ILE A 187 -5.91 2.26 13.86
CA ILE A 187 -7.16 2.72 14.51
C ILE A 187 -8.14 3.21 13.44
N ALA A 188 -7.71 4.08 12.51
CA ALA A 188 -8.59 4.63 11.48
C ALA A 188 -9.23 3.54 10.61
N ILE A 189 -8.45 2.54 10.16
CA ILE A 189 -8.95 1.41 9.37
C ILE A 189 -9.97 0.59 10.17
N ARG A 190 -9.68 0.28 11.45
CA ARG A 190 -10.64 -0.38 12.35
C ARG A 190 -11.96 0.38 12.42
N LEU A 191 -11.88 1.69 12.63
CA LEU A 191 -13.07 2.54 12.76
C LEU A 191 -13.87 2.59 11.45
N PHE A 192 -13.22 2.60 10.29
CA PHE A 192 -13.93 2.49 9.01
C PHE A 192 -14.64 1.16 8.84
N ASN A 193 -13.99 0.04 9.16
CA ASN A 193 -14.62 -1.29 9.10
C ASN A 193 -15.78 -1.43 10.08
N TRP A 194 -15.63 -0.97 11.33
CA TRP A 194 -16.72 -0.95 12.30
C TRP A 194 -17.89 -0.07 11.85
N MET A 195 -17.61 1.10 11.30
CA MET A 195 -18.64 1.99 10.76
C MET A 195 -19.43 1.33 9.63
N ILE A 196 -18.76 0.63 8.71
CA ILE A 196 -19.41 -0.11 7.62
C ILE A 196 -20.28 -1.25 8.17
N GLY A 197 -19.77 -2.04 9.11
CA GLY A 197 -20.53 -3.11 9.77
C GLY A 197 -21.75 -2.58 10.53
N ILE A 198 -21.58 -1.49 11.28
CA ILE A 198 -22.68 -0.85 12.01
C ILE A 198 -23.74 -0.32 11.05
N ASP A 199 -23.37 0.35 9.96
CA ASP A 199 -24.35 0.88 9.00
C ASP A 199 -25.10 -0.26 8.27
N TYR A 200 -24.42 -1.37 7.98
CA TYR A 200 -25.03 -2.53 7.31
C TYR A 200 -26.01 -3.29 8.22
N PHE A 201 -25.65 -3.48 9.49
CA PHE A 201 -26.48 -4.21 10.46
C PHE A 201 -27.38 -3.31 11.31
N TYR A 202 -27.43 -1.99 11.04
CA TYR A 202 -27.96 -0.93 11.92
C TYR A 202 -29.25 -1.30 12.68
N ASP A 203 -30.26 -1.77 11.96
CA ASP A 203 -31.60 -2.04 12.50
C ASP A 203 -31.67 -3.32 13.37
N GLN A 204 -30.60 -4.10 13.45
CA GLN A 204 -30.54 -5.41 14.11
C GLN A 204 -29.56 -5.46 15.28
N LEU A 205 -28.84 -4.36 15.54
CA LEU A 205 -27.82 -4.30 16.60
C LEU A 205 -28.44 -4.01 17.97
N SER A 206 -27.89 -4.66 18.99
CA SER A 206 -28.32 -4.48 20.38
C SER A 206 -27.89 -3.11 20.92
N SER A 207 -28.75 -2.48 21.73
CA SER A 207 -28.44 -1.17 22.33
C SER A 207 -27.20 -1.20 23.22
N ARG A 208 -26.94 -2.34 23.89
CA ARG A 208 -25.75 -2.56 24.71
C ARG A 208 -24.47 -2.55 23.85
N PHE A 209 -24.51 -3.22 22.70
CA PHE A 209 -23.42 -3.20 21.74
C PHE A 209 -23.13 -1.78 21.28
N ILE A 210 -24.16 -1.08 20.78
CA ILE A 210 -24.05 0.31 20.29
C ILE A 210 -23.42 1.23 21.33
N GLN A 211 -23.89 1.19 22.58
CA GLN A 211 -23.33 2.02 23.65
C GLN A 211 -21.84 1.74 23.89
N THR A 212 -21.45 0.46 23.89
CA THR A 212 -20.07 0.04 24.18
C THR A 212 -19.13 0.42 23.04
N ILE A 213 -19.49 0.08 21.80
CA ILE A 213 -18.65 0.36 20.63
C ILE A 213 -18.53 1.86 20.39
N HIS A 214 -19.61 2.62 20.55
CA HIS A 214 -19.59 4.06 20.32
C HIS A 214 -18.68 4.80 21.32
N LYS A 215 -18.63 4.34 22.59
CA LYS A 215 -17.67 4.83 23.58
C LYS A 215 -16.23 4.55 23.16
N GLU A 216 -15.94 3.34 22.66
CA GLU A 216 -14.60 3.01 22.18
C GLU A 216 -14.21 3.82 20.95
N ILE A 217 -15.11 4.00 19.99
CA ILE A 217 -14.88 4.85 18.81
C ILE A 217 -14.51 6.28 19.25
N TYR A 218 -15.24 6.83 20.23
CA TYR A 218 -14.95 8.15 20.80
C TYR A 218 -13.53 8.24 21.39
N ILE A 219 -13.12 7.25 22.18
CA ILE A 219 -11.77 7.16 22.77
C ILE A 219 -10.71 7.08 21.66
N SER A 220 -10.94 6.22 20.67
CA SER A 220 -10.05 6.02 19.53
C SER A 220 -9.88 7.30 18.69
N LEU A 221 -10.94 8.08 18.46
CA LEU A 221 -10.88 9.38 17.77
C LEU A 221 -10.08 10.42 18.57
N LEU A 222 -10.30 10.52 19.88
CA LEU A 222 -9.49 11.38 20.75
C LEU A 222 -8.01 10.97 20.72
N ARG A 223 -7.73 9.67 20.66
CA ARG A 223 -6.36 9.15 20.53
C ARG A 223 -5.74 9.53 19.20
N ILE A 224 -6.42 9.37 18.07
CA ILE A 224 -5.95 9.82 16.75
C ILE A 224 -5.66 11.34 16.83
N GLU A 225 -6.63 12.13 17.27
CA GLU A 225 -6.50 13.58 17.36
C GLU A 225 -5.28 14.02 18.18
N SER A 226 -5.02 13.35 19.30
CA SER A 226 -3.94 13.71 20.24
C SER A 226 -2.54 13.48 19.68
N ASN A 227 -2.38 12.64 18.65
CA ASN A 227 -1.08 12.22 18.10
C ASN A 227 -0.96 12.40 16.59
N ILE A 228 -1.98 12.91 15.89
CA ILE A 228 -1.99 13.12 14.44
C ILE A 228 -0.77 13.89 13.90
N ALA A 229 -0.18 14.76 14.72
CA ALA A 229 1.05 15.47 14.39
C ALA A 229 2.23 14.51 14.09
N TYR A 230 2.26 13.32 14.70
CA TYR A 230 3.26 12.30 14.39
C TYR A 230 3.12 11.81 12.95
N ALA A 231 1.92 11.46 12.51
CA ALA A 231 1.66 11.07 11.12
C ALA A 231 1.96 12.24 10.16
N ALA A 232 1.52 13.45 10.50
CA ALA A 232 1.67 14.65 9.67
C ALA A 232 3.12 15.17 9.56
N LYS A 233 4.01 14.89 10.53
CA LYS A 233 5.36 15.47 10.58
C LYS A 233 6.49 14.44 10.53
N SER A 234 6.31 13.28 11.15
CA SER A 234 7.34 12.23 11.21
C SER A 234 7.23 11.23 10.08
N VAL A 235 6.01 10.77 9.78
CA VAL A 235 5.79 9.68 8.81
C VAL A 235 5.53 10.24 7.41
N ARG A 236 4.64 11.23 7.29
CA ARG A 236 4.30 11.98 6.06
C ARG A 236 3.96 11.09 4.86
N ASN A 237 3.13 10.07 5.09
CA ASN A 237 2.72 9.09 4.10
C ASN A 237 1.21 8.82 4.20
N ASN A 238 0.71 7.67 3.70
CA ASN A 238 -0.70 7.32 3.72
C ASN A 238 -1.34 7.33 5.13
N HIS A 239 -0.56 7.23 6.22
CA HIS A 239 -1.09 7.26 7.59
C HIS A 239 -1.82 8.56 7.89
N ILE A 240 -1.27 9.72 7.50
CA ILE A 240 -1.94 11.01 7.77
C ILE A 240 -3.23 11.14 6.97
N ILE A 241 -3.31 10.57 5.76
CA ILE A 241 -4.53 10.57 4.96
C ILE A 241 -5.62 9.74 5.65
N SER A 242 -5.30 8.53 6.11
CA SER A 242 -6.25 7.67 6.84
C SER A 242 -6.69 8.30 8.16
N GLU A 243 -5.75 8.81 8.97
CA GLU A 243 -6.04 9.46 10.25
C GLU A 243 -6.88 10.73 10.09
N ALA A 244 -6.54 11.59 9.13
CA ALA A 244 -7.27 12.83 8.87
C ALA A 244 -8.68 12.56 8.30
N SER A 245 -8.81 11.59 7.39
CA SER A 245 -10.10 11.16 6.85
C SER A 245 -11.00 10.59 7.94
N CYS A 246 -10.44 9.86 8.90
CA CYS A 246 -11.18 9.34 10.04
C CYS A 246 -11.74 10.45 10.92
N LEU A 247 -10.90 11.42 11.34
CA LEU A 247 -11.39 12.59 12.09
C LEU A 247 -12.44 13.39 11.32
N LEU A 248 -12.25 13.53 10.00
CA LEU A 248 -13.17 14.28 9.15
C LEU A 248 -14.55 13.61 9.10
N VAL A 249 -14.59 12.33 8.71
CA VAL A 249 -15.82 11.54 8.59
C VAL A 249 -16.57 11.50 9.92
N PHE A 250 -15.92 11.12 11.02
CA PHE A 250 -16.60 11.04 12.31
C PHE A 250 -16.92 12.40 12.93
N GLY A 251 -16.20 13.46 12.57
CA GLY A 251 -16.54 14.83 12.95
C GLY A 251 -17.85 15.33 12.29
N TRP A 252 -18.19 14.80 11.12
CA TRP A 252 -19.47 15.06 10.47
C TRP A 252 -20.61 14.20 11.02
N VAL A 253 -20.33 12.92 11.27
CA VAL A 253 -21.31 11.94 11.73
C VAL A 253 -21.72 12.23 13.18
N PHE A 254 -20.76 12.42 14.09
CA PHE A 254 -21.04 12.47 15.54
C PHE A 254 -21.26 13.88 16.11
N LYS A 255 -22.28 14.57 15.62
CA LYS A 255 -22.63 15.95 16.06
C LYS A 255 -23.00 16.05 17.55
N GLN A 256 -23.35 14.94 18.20
CA GLN A 256 -23.67 14.87 19.62
C GLN A 256 -22.45 15.11 20.54
N PHE A 257 -21.21 14.99 20.05
CA PHE A 257 -20.02 15.26 20.85
C PHE A 257 -19.55 16.70 20.69
N LYS A 258 -19.30 17.41 21.79
CA LYS A 258 -18.80 18.81 21.76
C LYS A 258 -17.54 19.05 20.92
N VAL A 259 -16.74 18.01 20.67
CA VAL A 259 -15.48 18.08 19.90
C VAL A 259 -15.65 17.82 18.40
N HIS A 260 -16.86 17.49 17.93
CA HIS A 260 -17.11 17.05 16.56
C HIS A 260 -16.64 18.05 15.49
N ASP A 261 -16.96 19.33 15.67
CA ASP A 261 -16.59 20.40 14.73
C ASP A 261 -15.06 20.59 14.66
N ARG A 262 -14.39 20.46 15.81
CA ARG A 262 -12.93 20.48 15.88
C ARG A 262 -12.31 19.31 15.10
N TRP A 263 -12.89 18.11 15.19
CA TRP A 263 -12.45 16.96 14.40
C TRP A 263 -12.67 17.16 12.91
N ALA A 264 -13.86 17.64 12.50
CA ALA A 264 -14.14 17.93 11.10
C ALA A 264 -13.15 18.96 10.52
N LYS A 265 -12.95 20.10 11.20
CA LYS A 265 -12.01 21.14 10.76
C LYS A 265 -10.57 20.64 10.70
N LYS A 266 -10.12 19.91 11.72
CA LYS A 266 -8.75 19.39 11.80
C LYS A 266 -8.51 18.29 10.77
N GLY A 267 -9.45 17.38 10.60
CA GLY A 267 -9.43 16.33 9.60
C GLY A 267 -9.38 16.91 8.19
N LEU A 268 -10.22 17.91 7.90
CA LEU A 268 -10.23 18.58 6.60
C LEU A 268 -8.88 19.24 6.29
N HIS A 269 -8.35 20.02 7.23
CA HIS A 269 -7.07 20.71 7.08
C HIS A 269 -5.91 19.73 6.82
N TYR A 270 -5.75 18.70 7.65
CA TYR A 270 -4.67 17.73 7.45
C TYR A 270 -4.85 16.92 6.18
N LEU A 271 -6.09 16.59 5.80
CA LEU A 271 -6.36 15.85 4.57
C LEU A 271 -5.99 16.69 3.35
N THR A 272 -6.44 17.95 3.26
CA THR A 272 -6.12 18.83 2.13
C THR A 272 -4.63 19.10 2.01
N ASP A 273 -3.94 19.30 3.14
CA ASP A 273 -2.49 19.52 3.18
C ASP A 273 -1.74 18.25 2.74
N ALA A 274 -2.16 17.08 3.23
CA ALA A 274 -1.55 15.82 2.86
C ALA A 274 -1.76 15.51 1.38
N LEU A 275 -2.95 15.71 0.84
CA LEU A 275 -3.23 15.46 -0.58
C LEU A 275 -2.41 16.38 -1.50
N SER A 276 -2.35 17.67 -1.17
CA SER A 276 -1.55 18.65 -1.93
C SER A 276 -0.05 18.34 -1.93
N TYR A 277 0.44 17.68 -0.86
CA TYR A 277 1.84 17.30 -0.74
C TYR A 277 2.15 15.92 -1.36
N GLN A 278 1.22 14.97 -1.25
CA GLN A 278 1.49 13.56 -1.51
C GLN A 278 0.96 13.05 -2.85
N VAL A 279 0.04 13.76 -3.51
CA VAL A 279 -0.48 13.44 -4.84
C VAL A 279 0.12 14.41 -5.85
N TYR A 280 0.89 13.89 -6.80
CA TYR A 280 1.46 14.71 -7.86
C TYR A 280 0.41 15.13 -8.89
N LYS A 281 0.74 16.15 -9.70
CA LYS A 281 -0.20 16.69 -10.70
C LYS A 281 -0.60 15.65 -11.75
N ASP A 282 0.29 14.71 -12.02
CA ASP A 282 0.09 13.58 -12.92
C ASP A 282 -0.63 12.39 -12.25
N GLY A 283 -0.93 12.49 -10.94
CA GLY A 283 -1.66 11.48 -10.18
C GLY A 283 -0.80 10.35 -9.60
N ALA A 284 0.50 10.35 -9.82
CA ALA A 284 1.38 9.44 -9.10
C ALA A 284 1.44 9.81 -7.60
N TYR A 285 1.49 8.78 -6.76
CA TYR A 285 1.52 8.94 -5.30
C TYR A 285 2.95 8.88 -4.73
N ILE A 286 3.22 9.72 -3.73
CA ILE A 286 4.55 9.93 -3.12
C ILE A 286 5.25 8.66 -2.60
N GLN A 287 4.50 7.62 -2.23
CA GLN A 287 5.08 6.37 -1.70
C GLN A 287 5.53 5.39 -2.77
N HIS A 288 5.33 5.73 -4.05
CA HIS A 288 5.76 4.90 -5.19
C HIS A 288 5.28 3.46 -5.06
N SER A 289 3.99 3.27 -4.74
CA SER A 289 3.35 1.96 -4.57
C SER A 289 1.93 1.96 -5.13
N MET A 290 1.62 0.97 -5.96
CA MET A 290 0.28 0.80 -6.52
C MET A 290 -0.73 0.47 -5.40
N THR A 291 -0.36 -0.42 -4.48
CA THR A 291 -1.22 -0.85 -3.36
C THR A 291 -1.52 0.30 -2.39
N TYR A 292 -0.52 1.12 -2.04
CA TYR A 292 -0.73 2.28 -1.18
C TYR A 292 -1.50 3.40 -1.86
N GLN A 293 -1.32 3.57 -3.17
CA GLN A 293 -2.13 4.50 -3.92
C GLN A 293 -3.61 4.07 -3.96
N ARG A 294 -3.91 2.77 -4.07
CA ARG A 294 -5.28 2.27 -3.94
C ARG A 294 -5.86 2.52 -2.56
N LEU A 295 -5.10 2.27 -1.48
CA LEU A 295 -5.58 2.56 -0.12
C LEU A 295 -6.01 4.04 0.01
N VAL A 296 -5.23 4.97 -0.54
CA VAL A 296 -5.58 6.39 -0.56
C VAL A 296 -6.84 6.64 -1.39
N LEU A 297 -6.94 6.05 -2.60
CA LEU A 297 -8.12 6.17 -3.46
C LEU A 297 -9.40 5.67 -2.77
N ASP A 298 -9.35 4.50 -2.15
CA ASP A 298 -10.49 3.91 -1.44
C ASP A 298 -10.87 4.74 -0.21
N THR A 299 -9.87 5.26 0.53
CA THR A 299 -10.10 6.16 1.68
C THR A 299 -10.81 7.44 1.24
N LEU A 300 -10.37 8.06 0.14
CA LEU A 300 -11.04 9.26 -0.40
C LEU A 300 -12.43 8.95 -0.94
N SER A 301 -12.62 7.77 -1.53
CA SER A 301 -13.94 7.29 -1.96
C SER A 301 -14.91 7.25 -0.78
N LEU A 302 -14.49 6.73 0.38
CA LEU A 302 -15.28 6.76 1.61
C LEU A 302 -15.65 8.19 2.05
N VAL A 303 -14.66 9.11 2.06
CA VAL A 303 -14.88 10.51 2.42
C VAL A 303 -15.93 11.16 1.52
N ILE A 304 -15.85 10.94 0.21
CA ILE A 304 -16.80 11.50 -0.77
C ILE A 304 -18.19 10.90 -0.60
N LEU A 305 -18.30 9.58 -0.36
CA LEU A 305 -19.58 8.91 -0.10
C LEU A 305 -20.27 9.48 1.14
N VAL A 306 -19.54 9.62 2.25
CA VAL A 306 -20.08 10.22 3.48
C VAL A 306 -20.46 11.69 3.25
N ALA A 307 -19.61 12.45 2.56
CA ALA A 307 -19.93 13.84 2.25
C ALA A 307 -21.23 13.96 1.42
N LYS A 308 -21.44 13.07 0.43
CA LYS A 308 -22.69 13.03 -0.34
C LYS A 308 -23.90 12.71 0.54
N ALA A 309 -23.82 11.69 1.39
CA ALA A 309 -24.91 11.31 2.30
C ALA A 309 -25.28 12.42 3.28
N TYR A 310 -24.29 13.16 3.79
CA TYR A 310 -24.48 14.27 4.72
C TYR A 310 -24.64 15.64 4.03
N ARG A 311 -24.69 15.68 2.69
CA ARG A 311 -24.82 16.91 1.88
C ARG A 311 -23.75 17.96 2.18
N ILE A 312 -22.51 17.51 2.32
CA ILE A 312 -21.34 18.33 2.63
C ILE A 312 -20.58 18.64 1.33
N THR A 313 -20.32 19.93 1.10
CA THR A 313 -19.46 20.38 0.00
C THR A 313 -18.00 20.19 0.38
N LEU A 314 -17.27 19.42 -0.42
CA LEU A 314 -15.83 19.21 -0.24
C LEU A 314 -15.01 20.23 -1.03
N PRO A 315 -13.80 20.60 -0.54
CA PRO A 315 -12.84 21.35 -1.34
C PRO A 315 -12.46 20.60 -2.61
N SER A 316 -12.22 21.35 -3.69
CA SER A 316 -11.82 20.80 -4.99
C SER A 316 -10.56 19.91 -4.91
N THR A 317 -9.63 20.22 -4.00
CA THR A 317 -8.42 19.40 -3.74
C THR A 317 -8.74 17.93 -3.52
N ILE A 318 -9.82 17.60 -2.80
CA ILE A 318 -10.20 16.20 -2.52
C ILE A 318 -10.66 15.52 -3.81
N HIS A 319 -11.57 16.15 -4.56
CA HIS A 319 -12.10 15.61 -5.81
C HIS A 319 -11.01 15.47 -6.89
N LEU A 320 -10.16 16.50 -7.03
CA LEU A 320 -9.05 16.48 -7.99
C LEU A 320 -8.04 15.38 -7.65
N SER A 321 -7.68 15.25 -6.38
CA SER A 321 -6.75 14.19 -5.95
C SER A 321 -7.33 12.80 -6.19
N HIS A 322 -8.62 12.58 -5.87
CA HIS A 322 -9.31 11.32 -6.13
C HIS A 322 -9.28 10.96 -7.63
N GLN A 323 -9.64 11.91 -8.50
CA GLN A 323 -9.60 11.72 -9.96
C GLN A 323 -8.19 11.44 -10.48
N GLN A 324 -7.18 12.16 -9.98
CA GLN A 324 -5.78 11.98 -10.37
C GLN A 324 -5.24 10.60 -9.96
N LEU A 325 -5.50 10.18 -8.71
CA LEU A 325 -5.09 8.88 -8.19
C LEU A 325 -5.73 7.74 -9.00
N PHE A 326 -7.02 7.86 -9.31
CA PHE A 326 -7.75 6.91 -10.15
C PHE A 326 -7.19 6.87 -11.57
N GLY A 327 -7.00 8.03 -12.21
CA GLY A 327 -6.49 8.13 -13.58
C GLY A 327 -5.10 7.51 -13.75
N PHE A 328 -4.21 7.71 -12.78
CA PHE A 328 -2.89 7.08 -12.76
C PHE A 328 -2.99 5.55 -12.65
N LEU A 329 -3.67 5.02 -11.61
CA LEU A 329 -3.79 3.57 -11.40
C LEU A 329 -4.46 2.89 -12.59
N TYR A 330 -5.55 3.46 -13.10
CA TYR A 330 -6.24 2.89 -14.25
C TYR A 330 -5.35 2.87 -15.49
N SER A 331 -4.51 3.89 -15.69
CA SER A 331 -3.55 3.91 -16.80
C SER A 331 -2.50 2.79 -16.71
N MET A 332 -2.09 2.42 -15.50
CA MET A 332 -1.15 1.33 -15.23
C MET A 332 -1.77 -0.06 -15.33
N SER A 333 -3.10 -0.16 -15.33
CA SER A 333 -3.80 -1.44 -15.31
C SER A 333 -3.81 -2.15 -16.65
N GLN A 334 -3.86 -3.47 -16.58
CA GLN A 334 -4.31 -4.34 -17.66
C GLN A 334 -5.85 -4.39 -17.70
N ASN A 335 -6.42 -5.01 -18.73
CA ASN A 335 -7.88 -5.03 -18.91
C ASN A 335 -8.58 -5.90 -17.85
N ASN A 336 -7.90 -6.90 -17.32
CA ASN A 336 -8.41 -7.72 -16.21
C ASN A 336 -8.39 -6.99 -14.85
N GLY A 337 -7.88 -5.77 -14.77
CA GLY A 337 -7.76 -4.99 -13.54
C GLY A 337 -6.49 -5.25 -12.73
N GLU A 338 -5.57 -6.08 -13.21
CA GLU A 338 -4.26 -6.27 -12.58
C GLU A 338 -3.27 -5.18 -12.99
N LEU A 339 -2.30 -4.91 -12.12
CA LEU A 339 -1.21 -3.96 -12.32
C LEU A 339 0.11 -4.62 -11.95
N SER A 340 1.22 -4.00 -12.32
CA SER A 340 2.55 -4.33 -11.78
C SER A 340 2.52 -4.29 -10.24
N ASN A 341 3.08 -5.33 -9.61
CA ASN A 341 3.27 -5.39 -8.16
C ASN A 341 4.46 -4.53 -7.75
N TYR A 342 4.31 -3.22 -7.95
CA TYR A 342 5.40 -2.27 -7.85
C TYR A 342 5.28 -1.41 -6.59
N GLY A 343 6.40 -1.31 -5.88
CA GLY A 343 6.53 -0.60 -4.61
C GLY A 343 6.10 -1.41 -3.38
N PRO A 344 6.18 -0.79 -2.18
CA PRO A 344 5.79 -1.44 -0.94
C PRO A 344 4.34 -1.95 -0.96
N ASN A 345 4.15 -3.20 -0.58
CA ASN A 345 2.87 -3.90 -0.59
C ASN A 345 2.73 -4.71 0.70
N ASP A 346 1.84 -4.27 1.60
CA ASP A 346 1.55 -4.95 2.86
C ASP A 346 0.15 -5.57 2.89
N GLY A 347 -0.44 -5.81 1.72
CA GLY A 347 -1.78 -6.41 1.62
C GLY A 347 -2.93 -5.48 2.00
N CYS A 348 -2.68 -4.17 2.25
CA CYS A 348 -3.74 -3.25 2.62
C CYS A 348 -4.82 -3.15 1.53
N TYR A 349 -6.07 -3.35 1.95
CA TYR A 349 -7.25 -3.26 1.10
C TYR A 349 -8.46 -2.89 1.95
N LEU A 350 -8.98 -1.67 1.77
CA LEU A 350 -9.98 -1.10 2.69
C LEU A 350 -11.35 -1.78 2.57
N PHE A 351 -11.78 -2.12 1.35
CA PHE A 351 -13.10 -2.69 1.10
C PHE A 351 -13.00 -4.12 0.56
N ARG A 352 -12.74 -5.10 1.44
CA ARG A 352 -12.61 -6.52 1.06
C ARG A 352 -13.95 -7.24 0.83
N LEU A 353 -14.89 -6.57 0.15
CA LEU A 353 -16.22 -7.11 -0.13
C LEU A 353 -16.27 -7.90 -1.45
N SER A 354 -15.39 -7.58 -2.40
CA SER A 354 -15.31 -8.28 -3.69
C SER A 354 -14.72 -9.68 -3.52
N SER A 355 -15.17 -10.63 -4.35
CA SER A 355 -14.54 -11.96 -4.49
C SER A 355 -13.28 -11.94 -5.38
N ALA A 356 -12.93 -10.78 -5.94
CA ALA A 356 -11.71 -10.64 -6.73
C ALA A 356 -10.46 -10.82 -5.86
N ARG A 357 -9.38 -11.35 -6.46
CA ARG A 357 -8.06 -11.36 -5.82
C ARG A 357 -7.68 -9.93 -5.43
N TYR A 358 -7.02 -9.76 -4.29
CA TYR A 358 -6.70 -8.43 -3.78
C TYR A 358 -5.77 -7.61 -4.69
N ARG A 359 -5.10 -8.19 -5.69
CA ARG A 359 -4.33 -7.43 -6.70
C ARG A 359 -5.15 -7.00 -7.92
N ASN A 360 -6.42 -7.39 -7.97
CA ASN A 360 -7.36 -6.88 -8.95
C ASN A 360 -7.95 -5.57 -8.43
N PHE A 361 -7.69 -4.48 -9.14
CA PHE A 361 -8.09 -3.13 -8.74
C PHE A 361 -9.42 -2.71 -9.36
N MET A 362 -10.04 -3.57 -10.18
CA MET A 362 -11.28 -3.26 -10.86
C MET A 362 -12.43 -2.88 -9.92
N PRO A 363 -12.63 -3.54 -8.75
CA PRO A 363 -13.65 -3.08 -7.79
C PRO A 363 -13.46 -1.62 -7.37
N SER A 364 -12.21 -1.22 -7.06
CA SER A 364 -11.87 0.17 -6.72
C SER A 364 -12.02 1.12 -7.90
N PHE A 365 -11.74 0.67 -9.13
CA PHE A 365 -11.92 1.47 -10.34
C PHE A 365 -13.37 1.74 -10.66
N ASN A 366 -14.23 0.72 -10.57
CA ASN A 366 -15.67 0.89 -10.73
C ASN A 366 -16.24 1.80 -9.64
N LEU A 367 -15.82 1.64 -8.38
CA LEU A 367 -16.22 2.52 -7.30
C LEU A 367 -15.81 3.98 -7.58
N ALA A 368 -14.54 4.21 -7.92
CA ALA A 368 -14.03 5.55 -8.19
C ALA A 368 -14.74 6.20 -9.39
N SER A 369 -14.93 5.46 -10.48
CA SER A 369 -15.63 5.95 -11.66
C SER A 369 -17.11 6.24 -11.38
N ALA A 370 -17.79 5.40 -10.61
CA ALA A 370 -19.18 5.62 -10.22
C ALA A 370 -19.34 6.89 -9.38
N ILE A 371 -18.40 7.16 -8.46
CA ILE A 371 -18.39 8.38 -7.65
C ILE A 371 -18.20 9.64 -8.50
N ILE A 372 -17.27 9.63 -9.46
CA ILE A 372 -16.92 10.83 -10.25
C ILE A 372 -17.95 11.06 -11.37
N ASN A 373 -18.31 10.00 -12.09
CA ASN A 373 -18.97 10.10 -13.39
C ASN A 373 -20.36 9.44 -13.42
N GLN A 374 -20.78 8.74 -12.34
CA GLN A 374 -21.97 7.87 -12.35
C GLN A 374 -21.91 6.79 -13.45
N LYS A 375 -20.70 6.30 -13.72
CA LYS A 375 -20.41 5.30 -14.76
C LYS A 375 -19.44 4.25 -14.28
N LEU A 376 -19.54 3.05 -14.84
CA LEU A 376 -18.61 1.96 -14.62
C LEU A 376 -17.40 2.08 -15.56
N VAL A 377 -16.28 1.51 -15.13
CA VAL A 377 -15.14 1.26 -16.04
C VAL A 377 -15.44 0.04 -16.91
N GLN A 378 -16.00 -1.00 -16.30
CA GLN A 378 -16.51 -2.20 -16.97
C GLN A 378 -17.61 -2.85 -16.13
N ASN A 379 -18.37 -3.78 -16.73
CA ASN A 379 -19.54 -4.36 -16.08
C ASN A 379 -19.21 -5.43 -15.04
N GLU A 380 -18.04 -6.05 -15.10
CA GLU A 380 -17.58 -6.99 -14.09
C GLU A 380 -17.10 -6.25 -12.83
N ARG A 381 -17.12 -6.93 -11.69
CA ARG A 381 -16.57 -6.43 -10.41
C ARG A 381 -17.25 -5.15 -9.90
N ARG A 382 -18.58 -5.16 -9.86
CA ARG A 382 -19.41 -4.04 -9.38
C ARG A 382 -19.70 -4.10 -7.88
N GLU A 383 -19.13 -5.05 -7.14
CA GLU A 383 -19.53 -5.34 -5.76
C GLU A 383 -19.51 -4.10 -4.87
N LEU A 384 -18.50 -3.23 -5.02
CA LEU A 384 -18.42 -1.98 -4.25
C LEU A 384 -19.45 -0.94 -4.68
N VAL A 385 -19.77 -0.85 -5.98
CA VAL A 385 -20.80 0.05 -6.52
C VAL A 385 -22.17 -0.35 -5.96
N ASP A 386 -22.48 -1.65 -6.04
CA ASP A 386 -23.74 -2.23 -5.56
C ASP A 386 -23.86 -2.14 -4.02
N PHE A 387 -22.74 -2.35 -3.31
CA PHE A 387 -22.67 -2.23 -1.85
C PHE A 387 -22.90 -0.81 -1.36
N PHE A 388 -22.37 0.21 -2.05
CA PHE A 388 -22.57 1.62 -1.68
C PHE A 388 -23.81 2.26 -2.34
N SER A 389 -24.73 1.46 -2.89
CA SER A 389 -25.96 1.92 -3.55
C SER A 389 -25.73 2.99 -4.63
N LEU A 390 -24.65 2.88 -5.40
CA LEU A 390 -24.33 3.85 -6.43
C LEU A 390 -25.06 3.53 -7.74
N GLU A 391 -25.78 4.51 -8.28
CA GLU A 391 -26.43 4.42 -9.58
C GLU A 391 -25.37 4.61 -10.69
N ALA A 392 -24.81 3.50 -11.17
CA ALA A 392 -23.88 3.48 -12.29
C ALA A 392 -24.14 2.24 -13.18
N THR A 393 -24.76 2.46 -14.33
CA THR A 393 -25.09 1.39 -15.30
C THR A 393 -24.31 1.54 -16.61
N ASP A 394 -24.07 2.78 -17.02
CA ASP A 394 -23.33 3.06 -18.25
C ASP A 394 -21.85 2.78 -18.09
N ILE A 395 -21.23 2.27 -19.15
CA ILE A 395 -19.78 1.98 -19.19
C ILE A 395 -19.07 3.13 -19.89
N SER A 396 -18.06 3.71 -19.23
CA SER A 396 -17.22 4.75 -19.80
C SER A 396 -15.86 4.75 -19.13
N ALA A 397 -14.98 3.86 -19.58
CA ALA A 397 -13.60 3.85 -19.14
C ALA A 397 -12.89 5.18 -19.47
N PRO A 398 -12.11 5.75 -18.53
CA PRO A 398 -11.34 6.96 -18.81
C PRO A 398 -10.21 6.65 -19.79
N LYS A 399 -9.74 7.67 -20.52
CA LYS A 399 -8.60 7.51 -21.42
C LYS A 399 -7.32 7.25 -20.61
N LYS A 400 -6.64 6.13 -20.89
CA LYS A 400 -5.34 5.82 -20.28
C LYS A 400 -4.28 6.81 -20.76
N GLN A 401 -3.51 7.35 -19.82
CA GLN A 401 -2.33 8.17 -20.08
C GLN A 401 -1.09 7.27 -20.14
N THR A 402 -0.03 7.72 -20.82
CA THR A 402 1.20 6.91 -20.98
C THR A 402 2.46 7.61 -20.48
N ARG A 403 2.28 8.76 -19.82
CA ARG A 403 3.37 9.65 -19.41
C ARG A 403 3.01 10.36 -18.10
N PHE A 404 3.81 10.10 -17.06
CA PHE A 404 3.67 10.66 -15.72
C PHE A 404 5.04 11.21 -15.29
N ASP A 405 5.32 12.47 -15.62
CA ASP A 405 6.65 13.08 -15.46
C ASP A 405 7.03 13.44 -14.01
N ASP A 406 6.04 13.75 -13.17
CA ASP A 406 6.29 14.05 -11.76
C ASP A 406 6.56 12.75 -10.98
N GLY A 407 5.75 11.73 -11.26
CA GLY A 407 5.90 10.39 -10.72
C GLY A 407 7.11 9.67 -11.28
N GLY A 408 7.42 9.86 -12.57
CA GLY A 408 8.47 9.18 -13.33
C GLY A 408 8.07 7.84 -13.92
N TYR A 409 6.81 7.68 -14.31
CA TYR A 409 6.29 6.45 -14.88
C TYR A 409 5.91 6.66 -16.33
N TYR A 410 6.28 5.69 -17.17
CA TYR A 410 6.08 5.77 -18.60
C TYR A 410 5.56 4.43 -19.10
N ILE A 411 4.62 4.46 -20.04
CA ILE A 411 4.04 3.25 -20.61
C ILE A 411 4.35 3.23 -22.10
N LEU A 412 5.04 2.19 -22.56
CA LEU A 412 5.08 1.86 -23.98
C LEU A 412 3.96 0.88 -24.30
N LYS A 413 3.29 1.06 -25.44
CA LYS A 413 2.23 0.15 -25.87
C LYS A 413 2.30 -0.09 -27.37
N LYS A 414 2.26 -1.34 -27.79
CA LYS A 414 2.10 -1.72 -29.19
C LYS A 414 1.36 -3.05 -29.27
N GLN A 415 0.20 -3.07 -29.93
CA GLN A 415 -0.69 -4.24 -29.93
C GLN A 415 -0.98 -4.72 -28.49
N SER A 416 -0.68 -5.99 -28.17
CA SER A 416 -0.81 -6.63 -26.86
C SER A 416 0.36 -6.36 -25.90
N LEU A 417 1.47 -5.78 -26.38
CA LEU A 417 2.61 -5.44 -25.54
C LEU A 417 2.36 -4.16 -24.75
N PHE A 418 2.62 -4.23 -23.45
CA PHE A 418 2.60 -3.10 -22.52
C PHE A 418 3.89 -3.13 -21.70
N VAL A 419 4.65 -2.04 -21.68
CA VAL A 419 5.87 -1.93 -20.88
C VAL A 419 5.78 -0.75 -19.95
N MET A 420 5.81 -1.00 -18.64
CA MET A 420 5.98 0.05 -17.63
C MET A 420 7.47 0.36 -17.51
N CYS A 421 7.86 1.62 -17.59
CA CYS A 421 9.25 2.07 -17.42
C CYS A 421 9.37 3.09 -16.30
N ARG A 422 10.46 3.00 -15.53
CA ARG A 422 10.75 3.90 -14.41
C ARG A 422 11.88 4.88 -14.73
N CYS A 423 11.62 6.19 -14.67
CA CYS A 423 12.70 7.19 -14.77
C CYS A 423 12.33 8.55 -14.18
N HIS A 424 12.96 8.95 -13.07
CA HIS A 424 12.85 10.30 -12.53
C HIS A 424 13.96 10.61 -11.54
N SER A 425 14.00 11.86 -11.10
CA SER A 425 14.74 12.26 -9.91
C SER A 425 13.80 12.29 -8.70
N TYR A 426 14.18 11.61 -7.63
CA TYR A 426 13.44 11.62 -6.38
C TYR A 426 13.32 13.04 -5.80
N ARG A 427 12.07 13.48 -5.58
CA ARG A 427 11.70 14.70 -4.84
C ARG A 427 11.36 14.40 -3.38
N HIS A 428 10.89 13.18 -3.15
CA HIS A 428 10.47 12.66 -1.87
C HIS A 428 11.13 11.32 -1.60
N ARG A 429 10.95 10.82 -0.38
CA ARG A 429 11.62 9.64 0.14
C ARG A 429 11.41 8.41 -0.79
N PRO A 430 12.49 7.81 -1.32
CA PRO A 430 12.40 6.59 -2.11
C PRO A 430 11.81 5.43 -1.30
N SER A 431 11.24 4.46 -2.01
CA SER A 431 10.75 3.20 -1.44
C SER A 431 11.63 2.01 -1.82
N GLN A 432 12.20 2.01 -3.03
CA GLN A 432 13.02 0.95 -3.63
C GLN A 432 14.24 1.54 -4.38
N ILE A 433 15.17 0.68 -4.81
CA ILE A 433 16.37 1.05 -5.58
C ILE A 433 16.24 0.47 -7.01
N ASP A 434 15.60 1.23 -7.90
CA ASP A 434 14.90 0.66 -9.05
C ASP A 434 14.96 1.50 -10.34
N MET A 435 15.85 2.48 -10.40
CA MET A 435 15.86 3.40 -11.54
C MET A 435 16.10 2.66 -12.87
N LEU A 436 15.33 3.02 -13.90
CA LEU A 436 15.28 2.35 -15.21
C LEU A 436 14.71 0.92 -15.18
N HIS A 437 14.10 0.49 -14.08
CA HIS A 437 13.29 -0.71 -14.00
C HIS A 437 12.20 -0.73 -15.07
N ILE A 438 11.89 -1.94 -15.53
CA ILE A 438 10.78 -2.23 -16.44
C ILE A 438 9.94 -3.40 -15.96
N ASP A 439 8.64 -3.33 -16.23
CA ASP A 439 7.77 -4.51 -16.27
C ASP A 439 7.30 -4.70 -17.71
N ILE A 440 7.34 -5.94 -18.22
CA ILE A 440 6.88 -6.27 -19.58
C ILE A 440 5.66 -7.17 -19.52
N TRP A 441 4.56 -6.70 -20.07
CA TRP A 441 3.29 -7.41 -20.14
C TRP A 441 2.94 -7.81 -21.59
N HIS A 442 2.36 -9.00 -21.74
CA HIS A 442 1.76 -9.51 -22.97
C HIS A 442 0.41 -10.16 -22.64
N ASP A 443 -0.71 -9.65 -23.16
CA ASP A 443 -2.07 -10.18 -22.95
C ASP A 443 -2.44 -10.47 -21.48
N ASN A 444 -2.22 -9.48 -20.61
CA ASN A 444 -2.41 -9.56 -19.15
C ASN A 444 -1.46 -10.52 -18.41
N LYS A 445 -0.46 -11.12 -19.06
CA LYS A 445 0.64 -11.82 -18.39
C LYS A 445 1.83 -10.87 -18.17
N ASN A 446 2.29 -10.73 -16.92
CA ASN A 446 3.50 -9.96 -16.59
C ASN A 446 4.75 -10.84 -16.77
N ILE A 447 5.38 -10.78 -17.93
CA ILE A 447 6.46 -11.68 -18.36
C ILE A 447 7.74 -11.41 -17.59
N LEU A 448 8.13 -10.15 -17.49
CA LEU A 448 9.25 -9.68 -16.67
C LEU A 448 8.69 -8.75 -15.62
N SER A 449 8.82 -9.11 -14.35
CA SER A 449 8.09 -8.48 -13.24
C SER A 449 9.02 -8.03 -12.12
N ASP A 450 8.63 -6.97 -11.42
CA ASP A 450 9.18 -6.59 -10.12
C ASP A 450 9.11 -7.75 -9.11
N ALA A 451 10.13 -7.87 -8.26
CA ALA A 451 10.17 -8.89 -7.20
C ALA A 451 9.18 -8.61 -6.06
N GLY A 452 8.62 -7.39 -5.94
CA GLY A 452 7.74 -7.00 -4.85
C GLY A 452 8.50 -6.49 -3.64
N SER A 453 7.92 -6.61 -2.43
CA SER A 453 8.51 -6.04 -1.21
C SER A 453 8.63 -7.00 -0.01
N TYR A 454 8.04 -8.19 -0.08
CA TYR A 454 8.06 -9.21 0.97
C TYR A 454 7.62 -8.74 2.36
N SER A 455 8.58 -8.43 3.24
CA SER A 455 8.35 -8.15 4.64
C SER A 455 9.16 -6.95 5.10
N TYR A 456 8.58 -6.17 6.01
CA TYR A 456 9.25 -5.00 6.56
C TYR A 456 10.25 -5.34 7.67
N ASN A 457 10.03 -6.48 8.35
CA ASN A 457 10.84 -6.95 9.46
C ASN A 457 11.54 -8.28 9.08
N THR A 458 12.49 -8.20 8.17
CA THR A 458 13.36 -9.31 7.77
C THR A 458 14.83 -8.86 7.79
N ASP A 459 15.76 -9.81 7.67
CA ASP A 459 17.18 -9.49 7.55
C ASP A 459 17.48 -8.65 6.30
N LYS A 460 18.61 -7.96 6.35
CA LYS A 460 18.97 -6.97 5.32
C LYS A 460 19.21 -7.60 3.95
N ASP A 461 19.80 -8.79 3.91
CA ASP A 461 20.22 -9.40 2.66
C ASP A 461 19.00 -9.95 1.91
N LEU A 462 18.08 -10.62 2.61
CA LEU A 462 16.81 -11.03 2.03
C LEU A 462 15.97 -9.83 1.57
N LYS A 463 15.97 -8.72 2.33
CA LYS A 463 15.28 -7.49 1.93
C LYS A 463 15.83 -6.90 0.63
N ASP A 464 17.15 -6.95 0.44
CA ASP A 464 17.83 -6.44 -0.76
C ASP A 464 17.46 -7.22 -2.03
N GLU A 465 17.09 -8.50 -1.91
CA GLU A 465 16.58 -9.31 -3.03
C GLU A 465 15.25 -8.76 -3.61
N PHE A 466 14.50 -7.98 -2.83
CA PHE A 466 13.20 -7.42 -3.23
C PHE A 466 13.25 -5.94 -3.55
N ILE A 467 13.79 -5.11 -2.63
CA ILE A 467 13.76 -3.64 -2.75
C ILE A 467 15.09 -3.03 -3.17
N GLY A 468 16.14 -3.85 -3.30
CA GLY A 468 17.41 -3.51 -3.93
C GLY A 468 17.39 -3.81 -5.43
N LEU A 469 18.48 -3.49 -6.15
CA LEU A 469 18.54 -3.66 -7.61
C LEU A 469 18.29 -5.10 -8.08
N LYS A 470 18.61 -6.08 -7.24
CA LYS A 470 18.38 -7.51 -7.51
C LYS A 470 16.91 -7.83 -7.79
N GLY A 471 15.99 -7.12 -7.15
CA GLY A 471 14.55 -7.29 -7.32
C GLY A 471 13.98 -6.63 -8.57
N HIS A 472 14.80 -5.90 -9.34
CA HIS A 472 14.35 -5.08 -10.45
C HIS A 472 15.00 -5.47 -11.79
N ASN A 473 14.21 -5.35 -12.85
CA ASN A 473 14.66 -5.53 -14.23
C ASN A 473 15.50 -4.33 -14.71
N THR A 474 16.75 -4.22 -14.29
CA THR A 474 17.66 -3.10 -14.62
C THR A 474 19.14 -3.55 -14.61
N VAL A 475 20.08 -2.60 -14.70
CA VAL A 475 21.52 -2.87 -14.66
C VAL A 475 22.10 -2.56 -13.27
N MET A 476 22.88 -3.51 -12.76
CA MET A 476 23.73 -3.36 -11.58
C MET A 476 25.20 -3.22 -12.01
N LEU A 477 25.91 -2.27 -11.39
CA LEU A 477 27.33 -2.01 -11.67
C LEU A 477 28.17 -2.33 -10.44
N ASN A 478 29.27 -3.05 -10.64
CA ASN A 478 30.22 -3.46 -9.60
C ASN A 478 29.55 -4.15 -8.40
N GLN A 479 28.46 -4.89 -8.62
CA GLN A 479 27.69 -5.58 -7.58
C GLN A 479 27.20 -4.63 -6.47
N THR A 480 26.86 -3.38 -6.82
CA THR A 480 26.41 -2.37 -5.86
C THR A 480 25.08 -1.74 -6.23
N ASN A 481 24.29 -1.39 -5.21
CA ASN A 481 23.12 -0.53 -5.35
C ASN A 481 23.51 0.93 -5.65
N HIS A 482 22.71 1.62 -6.45
CA HIS A 482 22.91 3.04 -6.79
C HIS A 482 22.43 4.03 -5.71
N MET A 483 21.76 3.55 -4.66
CA MET A 483 21.45 4.28 -3.42
C MET A 483 21.94 3.48 -2.20
N SER A 484 22.11 4.15 -1.05
CA SER A 484 22.51 3.48 0.19
C SER A 484 21.36 3.45 1.20
N THR A 485 21.09 2.27 1.75
CA THR A 485 20.11 2.09 2.83
C THR A 485 20.71 2.52 4.18
N VAL A 486 20.03 3.44 4.88
CA VAL A 486 20.44 3.98 6.19
C VAL A 486 19.76 3.23 7.34
N PHE A 487 18.45 2.99 7.22
CA PHE A 487 17.63 2.22 8.15
C PHE A 487 16.39 1.71 7.42
N ASN A 488 15.47 1.02 8.11
CA ASN A 488 14.22 0.56 7.50
C ASN A 488 13.47 1.72 6.83
N PHE A 489 13.34 1.63 5.50
CA PHE A 489 12.78 2.63 4.59
C PHE A 489 13.62 3.90 4.39
N GLY A 490 14.79 4.07 5.01
CA GLY A 490 15.63 5.27 4.90
C GLY A 490 16.72 5.10 3.86
N TYR A 491 16.79 5.99 2.86
CA TYR A 491 17.79 5.96 1.80
C TYR A 491 18.58 7.27 1.76
N SER A 492 19.86 7.18 1.41
CA SER A 492 20.72 8.32 1.09
C SER A 492 21.16 8.27 -0.37
N ASN A 493 21.75 9.36 -0.86
CA ASN A 493 22.20 9.52 -2.25
C ASN A 493 21.06 9.34 -3.27
N TRP A 494 19.90 9.95 -3.02
CA TRP A 494 18.72 9.74 -3.86
C TRP A 494 19.01 9.96 -5.34
N THR A 495 18.78 8.92 -6.14
CA THR A 495 19.17 8.87 -7.54
C THR A 495 18.57 10.01 -8.36
N LYS A 496 19.43 10.64 -9.16
CA LYS A 496 19.06 11.63 -10.16
C LYS A 496 18.99 10.97 -11.51
N SER A 497 17.96 11.31 -12.28
CA SER A 497 17.67 10.70 -13.57
C SER A 497 16.95 11.67 -14.47
N LYS A 498 17.01 11.39 -15.77
CA LYS A 498 16.48 12.23 -16.83
C LYS A 498 15.82 11.36 -17.89
N LEU A 499 14.55 11.67 -18.20
CA LEU A 499 13.92 11.19 -19.42
C LEU A 499 14.53 11.94 -20.62
N ILE A 500 15.04 11.20 -21.61
CA ILE A 500 15.59 11.75 -22.85
C ILE A 500 14.52 11.75 -23.95
N LYS A 501 13.80 10.64 -24.13
CA LYS A 501 12.80 10.49 -25.18
C LYS A 501 11.67 9.58 -24.74
N LYS A 502 10.44 9.94 -25.09
CA LYS A 502 9.26 9.09 -24.92
C LYS A 502 8.30 9.26 -26.10
N THR A 503 8.00 8.16 -26.78
CA THR A 503 6.88 8.02 -27.75
C THR A 503 6.01 6.85 -27.31
N ASN A 504 4.97 6.48 -28.08
CA ASN A 504 4.15 5.32 -27.74
C ASN A 504 4.94 3.99 -27.75
N THR A 505 6.01 3.89 -28.54
CA THR A 505 6.79 2.65 -28.74
C THR A 505 8.27 2.78 -28.39
N VAL A 506 8.77 3.99 -28.05
CA VAL A 506 10.17 4.24 -27.69
C VAL A 506 10.28 4.93 -26.35
N PHE A 507 11.19 4.46 -25.51
CA PHE A 507 11.60 5.10 -24.25
C PHE A 507 13.13 5.22 -24.23
N ILE A 508 13.65 6.38 -23.80
CA ILE A 508 15.06 6.56 -23.50
C ILE A 508 15.17 7.34 -22.19
N GLY A 509 15.80 6.76 -21.18
CA GLY A 509 16.07 7.38 -19.89
C GLY A 509 17.49 7.11 -19.44
N GLU A 510 18.05 8.00 -18.62
CA GLU A 510 19.36 7.79 -18.00
C GLU A 510 19.35 8.18 -16.53
N HIS A 511 20.20 7.54 -15.74
CA HIS A 511 20.38 7.87 -14.33
C HIS A 511 21.85 8.01 -13.94
N TYR A 512 22.06 8.76 -12.87
CA TYR A 512 23.38 9.22 -12.42
C TYR A 512 23.76 8.66 -11.04
N GLY A 513 23.02 7.68 -10.53
CA GLY A 513 23.22 7.13 -9.18
C GLY A 513 24.61 6.53 -8.92
N TYR A 514 25.33 6.10 -9.97
CA TYR A 514 26.71 5.60 -9.85
C TYR A 514 27.79 6.67 -9.99
N ARG A 515 27.46 7.92 -10.34
CA ARG A 515 28.48 8.96 -10.60
C ARG A 515 29.36 9.24 -9.39
N ALA A 516 28.77 9.32 -8.20
CA ALA A 516 29.52 9.58 -6.98
C ALA A 516 30.45 8.43 -6.57
N LEU A 517 30.20 7.20 -7.04
CA LEU A 517 30.97 6.01 -6.67
C LEU A 517 32.00 5.64 -7.74
N PHE A 518 31.63 5.76 -9.01
CA PHE A 518 32.40 5.22 -10.14
C PHE A 518 32.47 6.16 -11.35
N ASP A 519 31.90 7.37 -11.27
CA ASP A 519 31.72 8.29 -12.41
C ASP A 519 30.95 7.69 -13.61
N LEU A 520 30.08 6.70 -13.34
CA LEU A 520 29.31 6.00 -14.38
C LEU A 520 27.89 6.57 -14.53
N THR A 521 27.44 6.61 -15.78
CA THR A 521 26.06 6.86 -16.19
C THR A 521 25.50 5.60 -16.84
N HIS A 522 24.28 5.23 -16.47
CA HIS A 522 23.51 4.17 -17.11
C HIS A 522 22.38 4.82 -17.91
N ARG A 523 22.32 4.53 -19.20
CA ARG A 523 21.23 4.94 -20.10
C ARG A 523 20.56 3.70 -20.67
N ARG A 524 19.23 3.66 -20.59
CA ARG A 524 18.40 2.61 -21.17
C ARG A 524 17.55 3.15 -22.31
N ARG A 525 17.56 2.46 -23.45
CA ARG A 525 16.63 2.62 -24.56
C ARG A 525 15.77 1.37 -24.69
N ILE A 526 14.47 1.56 -24.87
CA ILE A 526 13.50 0.47 -25.10
C ILE A 526 12.71 0.80 -26.35
N GLU A 527 12.54 -0.20 -27.23
CA GLU A 527 11.75 -0.09 -28.44
C GLU A 527 10.79 -1.26 -28.59
N LEU A 528 9.53 -0.96 -28.87
CA LEU A 528 8.50 -1.94 -29.19
C LEU A 528 8.38 -2.13 -30.70
N GLN A 529 8.58 -3.36 -31.14
CA GLN A 529 8.20 -3.87 -32.46
C GLN A 529 6.98 -4.80 -32.31
N ASP A 530 6.44 -5.32 -33.41
CA ASP A 530 5.15 -6.04 -33.37
C ASP A 530 5.20 -7.28 -32.46
N ARG A 531 6.34 -7.97 -32.45
CA ARG A 531 6.54 -9.20 -31.67
C ARG A 531 7.83 -9.16 -30.83
N GLN A 532 8.38 -7.97 -30.58
CA GLN A 532 9.68 -7.84 -29.90
C GLN A 532 9.74 -6.60 -29.02
N VAL A 533 10.42 -6.75 -27.89
CA VAL A 533 10.92 -5.66 -27.06
C VAL A 533 12.43 -5.64 -27.16
N ILE A 534 12.98 -4.56 -27.71
CA ILE A 534 14.43 -4.35 -27.80
C ILE A 534 14.84 -3.43 -26.66
N ILE A 535 15.81 -3.87 -25.86
CA ILE A 535 16.36 -3.16 -24.70
C ILE A 535 17.85 -2.93 -24.98
N ILE A 536 18.28 -1.68 -24.90
CA ILE A 536 19.68 -1.29 -25.09
C ILE A 536 20.12 -0.51 -23.85
N ASP A 537 21.09 -1.06 -23.12
CA ASP A 537 21.69 -0.40 -21.96
C ASP A 537 23.11 0.06 -22.31
N SER A 538 23.31 1.38 -22.33
CA SER A 538 24.60 2.02 -22.56
C SER A 538 25.22 2.47 -21.23
N ILE A 539 26.42 2.00 -20.93
CA ILE A 539 27.16 2.33 -19.68
C ILE A 539 28.41 3.15 -20.03
N PHE A 540 28.49 4.38 -19.53
CA PHE A 540 29.56 5.32 -19.92
C PHE A 540 29.78 6.45 -18.90
N PRO A 541 30.97 7.09 -18.89
CA PRO A 541 32.20 6.63 -19.49
C PRO A 541 32.85 5.53 -18.63
N ILE A 542 33.15 4.36 -19.19
CA ILE A 542 33.94 3.35 -18.48
C ILE A 542 35.42 3.63 -18.74
N THR A 543 36.15 3.97 -17.69
CA THR A 543 37.59 4.30 -17.70
C THR A 543 38.44 3.32 -16.89
N SER A 544 37.80 2.37 -16.20
CA SER A 544 38.44 1.34 -15.38
C SER A 544 37.61 0.06 -15.41
N SER A 545 38.21 -1.05 -14.96
CA SER A 545 37.53 -2.36 -14.91
C SER A 545 36.20 -2.25 -14.17
N THR A 546 35.11 -2.55 -14.87
CA THR A 546 33.74 -2.41 -14.38
C THR A 546 32.99 -3.71 -14.64
N PHE A 547 32.45 -4.30 -13.58
CA PHE A 547 31.52 -5.42 -13.70
C PHE A 547 30.12 -4.88 -14.03
N VAL A 548 29.55 -5.34 -15.14
CA VAL A 548 28.21 -4.98 -15.61
C VAL A 548 27.33 -6.22 -15.50
N GLU A 549 26.19 -6.10 -14.82
CA GLU A 549 25.19 -7.16 -14.73
C GLU A 549 23.81 -6.59 -15.09
N GLN A 550 23.22 -7.06 -16.19
CA GLN A 550 21.85 -6.80 -16.56
C GLN A 550 20.99 -7.96 -16.05
N ARG A 551 19.90 -7.66 -15.34
CA ARG A 551 19.04 -8.66 -14.72
C ARG A 551 17.60 -8.57 -15.21
N PHE A 552 16.95 -9.72 -15.39
CA PHE A 552 15.54 -9.85 -15.69
C PHE A 552 14.90 -10.95 -14.84
N ASN A 553 13.94 -10.55 -14.00
CA ASN A 553 13.19 -11.40 -13.08
C ASN A 553 11.88 -11.82 -13.73
N THR A 554 11.52 -13.09 -13.56
CA THR A 554 10.26 -13.63 -14.07
C THR A 554 9.68 -14.66 -13.10
N SER A 555 8.35 -14.71 -13.00
CA SER A 555 7.65 -15.74 -12.22
C SER A 555 7.42 -17.03 -13.01
N TYR A 556 7.86 -17.09 -14.26
CA TYR A 556 7.68 -18.24 -15.14
C TYR A 556 8.95 -19.10 -15.21
N PRO A 557 8.82 -20.39 -15.55
CA PRO A 557 9.97 -21.25 -15.81
C PRO A 557 10.85 -20.68 -16.93
N VAL A 558 12.17 -20.84 -16.78
CA VAL A 558 13.16 -20.43 -17.78
C VAL A 558 14.05 -21.61 -18.12
N VAL A 559 14.26 -21.85 -19.43
CA VAL A 559 15.21 -22.83 -19.93
C VAL A 559 16.24 -22.17 -20.83
N LYS A 560 17.48 -22.67 -20.79
CA LYS A 560 18.53 -22.23 -21.70
C LYS A 560 18.38 -23.02 -23.01
N SER A 561 18.30 -22.30 -24.13
CA SER A 561 18.23 -22.91 -25.46
C SER A 561 19.64 -23.15 -26.01
N THR A 562 20.29 -22.10 -26.53
CA THR A 562 21.66 -22.17 -27.06
C THR A 562 22.39 -20.85 -26.83
N GLY A 563 23.69 -20.87 -26.51
CA GLY A 563 24.48 -19.65 -26.31
C GLY A 563 23.88 -18.73 -25.23
N SER A 564 23.58 -17.48 -25.59
CA SER A 564 22.92 -16.49 -24.73
C SER A 564 21.41 -16.37 -25.00
N VAL A 565 20.75 -17.45 -25.41
CA VAL A 565 19.32 -17.50 -25.69
C VAL A 565 18.58 -18.31 -24.64
N TYR A 566 17.52 -17.73 -24.08
CA TYR A 566 16.70 -18.27 -23.00
C TYR A 566 15.23 -18.26 -23.40
N ILE A 567 14.47 -19.28 -23.01
CA ILE A 567 13.03 -19.35 -23.27
C ILE A 567 12.29 -19.24 -21.93
N ILE A 568 11.35 -18.31 -21.85
CA ILE A 568 10.43 -18.11 -20.71
C ILE A 568 9.06 -18.66 -21.11
N ASP A 569 8.43 -19.46 -20.24
CA ASP A 569 7.06 -19.99 -20.41
C ASP A 569 6.79 -20.64 -21.80
N ASP A 570 7.81 -21.23 -22.42
CA ASP A 570 7.79 -21.81 -23.79
C ASP A 570 7.30 -20.87 -24.92
N ALA A 571 7.17 -19.57 -24.64
CA ALA A 571 6.51 -18.61 -25.51
C ALA A 571 7.31 -17.33 -25.76
N TYR A 572 8.36 -17.08 -24.97
CA TYR A 572 9.14 -15.85 -25.04
C TYR A 572 10.63 -16.16 -25.10
N GLU A 573 11.27 -15.80 -26.20
CA GLU A 573 12.71 -15.91 -26.37
C GLU A 573 13.40 -14.63 -25.89
N VAL A 574 14.37 -14.76 -24.99
CA VAL A 574 15.22 -13.66 -24.52
C VAL A 574 16.66 -13.93 -24.94
N SER A 575 17.26 -12.99 -25.66
CA SER A 575 18.66 -13.07 -26.11
C SER A 575 19.41 -11.78 -25.82
N SER A 576 20.71 -11.86 -25.54
CA SER A 576 21.56 -10.69 -25.30
C SER A 576 22.89 -10.77 -26.03
N SER A 577 23.51 -9.60 -26.24
CA SER A 577 24.89 -9.47 -26.72
C SER A 577 25.93 -9.91 -25.70
N LEU A 578 25.56 -10.03 -24.42
CA LEU A 578 26.43 -10.54 -23.35
C LEU A 578 26.18 -12.03 -23.09
N SER A 579 27.15 -12.68 -22.46
CA SER A 579 26.97 -14.01 -21.89
C SER A 579 26.01 -13.94 -20.71
N GLY A 580 25.21 -14.98 -20.52
CA GLY A 580 24.27 -15.02 -19.41
C GLY A 580 24.15 -16.38 -18.75
N GLU A 581 23.36 -16.42 -17.70
CA GLU A 581 22.99 -17.62 -16.96
C GLU A 581 21.59 -17.47 -16.34
N ILE A 582 21.01 -18.60 -15.95
CA ILE A 582 19.79 -18.64 -15.16
C ILE A 582 20.22 -18.72 -13.70
N ILE A 583 19.77 -17.76 -12.90
CA ILE A 583 19.96 -17.78 -11.45
C ILE A 583 18.61 -17.92 -10.74
N GLU A 584 18.67 -18.31 -9.47
CA GLU A 584 17.51 -18.25 -8.60
C GLU A 584 17.14 -16.78 -8.33
N GLY A 585 15.92 -16.43 -8.68
CA GLY A 585 15.27 -15.17 -8.33
C GLY A 585 14.31 -15.34 -7.16
N LYS A 586 13.78 -14.23 -6.65
CA LYS A 586 12.73 -14.22 -5.63
C LYS A 586 11.61 -13.30 -6.05
N CYS A 587 10.38 -13.72 -5.75
CA CYS A 587 9.19 -12.90 -5.97
C CYS A 587 8.27 -12.99 -4.77
N SER A 588 7.74 -11.83 -4.38
CA SER A 588 6.77 -11.67 -3.32
C SER A 588 5.54 -10.97 -3.89
N ASP A 589 4.56 -11.79 -4.25
CA ASP A 589 3.24 -11.32 -4.68
C ASP A 589 2.40 -10.78 -3.50
N HIS A 590 2.74 -11.19 -2.27
CA HIS A 590 1.96 -10.99 -1.04
C HIS A 590 2.85 -10.67 0.16
N TYR A 591 2.32 -9.94 1.15
CA TYR A 591 3.07 -9.59 2.36
C TYR A 591 3.43 -10.81 3.21
N ASN A 592 4.66 -10.86 3.73
CA ASN A 592 5.21 -11.99 4.49
C ASN A 592 5.23 -13.34 3.73
N GLU A 593 5.06 -13.34 2.40
CA GLU A 593 5.20 -14.53 1.57
C GLU A 593 6.13 -14.22 0.39
N TRP A 594 6.97 -15.17 0.04
CA TRP A 594 7.78 -15.14 -1.17
C TRP A 594 8.05 -16.56 -1.66
N LYS A 595 8.37 -16.68 -2.94
CA LYS A 595 8.73 -17.92 -3.61
C LYS A 595 10.03 -17.74 -4.40
N ASN A 596 10.75 -18.84 -4.58
CA ASN A 596 11.81 -18.92 -5.56
C ASN A 596 11.21 -18.79 -6.96
N THR A 597 11.88 -18.01 -7.79
CA THR A 597 11.53 -17.83 -9.20
C THR A 597 12.81 -17.91 -10.04
N SER A 598 12.69 -17.67 -11.34
CA SER A 598 13.85 -17.61 -12.22
C SER A 598 14.23 -16.16 -12.51
N SER A 599 15.53 -15.92 -12.60
CA SER A 599 16.07 -14.68 -13.15
C SER A 599 17.12 -15.00 -14.20
N ILE A 600 17.13 -14.22 -15.27
CA ILE A 600 18.18 -14.27 -16.30
C ILE A 600 19.13 -13.12 -16.02
N THR A 601 20.41 -13.43 -15.85
CA THR A 601 21.47 -12.42 -15.78
C THR A 601 22.31 -12.46 -17.03
N PHE A 602 22.70 -11.28 -17.51
CA PHE A 602 23.68 -11.10 -18.57
C PHE A 602 24.80 -10.23 -18.03
N GLN A 603 26.04 -10.74 -18.05
CA GLN A 603 27.13 -10.12 -17.31
C GLN A 603 28.47 -10.19 -18.03
N ASP A 604 29.30 -9.19 -17.79
CA ASP A 604 30.68 -9.13 -18.26
C ASP A 604 31.51 -8.14 -17.42
N THR A 605 32.83 -8.27 -17.46
CA THR A 605 33.77 -7.27 -16.93
C THR A 605 34.42 -6.53 -18.07
N VAL A 606 34.17 -5.23 -18.16
CA VAL A 606 34.61 -4.40 -19.29
C VAL A 606 35.53 -3.27 -18.84
N SER A 607 36.38 -2.82 -19.75
CA SER A 607 37.34 -1.73 -19.53
C SER A 607 37.08 -0.50 -20.39
N SER A 608 36.06 -0.54 -21.24
CA SER A 608 35.60 0.56 -22.09
C SER A 608 34.08 0.63 -22.11
N SER A 609 33.52 1.79 -22.49
CA SER A 609 32.07 2.00 -22.54
C SER A 609 31.41 0.93 -23.39
N ILE A 610 30.28 0.41 -22.93
CA ILE A 610 29.58 -0.72 -23.55
C ILE A 610 28.13 -0.37 -23.84
N GLU A 611 27.59 -0.97 -24.91
CA GLU A 611 26.15 -1.08 -25.16
C GLU A 611 25.73 -2.56 -25.11
N VAL A 612 24.83 -2.89 -24.19
CA VAL A 612 24.26 -4.23 -24.05
C VAL A 612 22.91 -4.24 -24.75
N LYS A 613 22.79 -5.03 -25.83
CA LYS A 613 21.53 -5.20 -26.55
C LYS A 613 20.87 -6.51 -26.14
N THR A 614 19.67 -6.42 -25.60
CA THR A 614 18.82 -7.56 -25.23
C THR A 614 17.50 -7.48 -25.97
N VAL A 615 17.02 -8.62 -26.47
CA VAL A 615 15.78 -8.74 -27.22
C VAL A 615 14.90 -9.77 -26.54
N LEU A 616 13.67 -9.39 -26.18
CA LEU A 616 12.59 -10.31 -25.85
C LEU A 616 11.68 -10.44 -27.07
N LYS A 617 11.51 -11.65 -27.61
CA LYS A 617 10.73 -11.96 -28.80
C LYS A 617 9.60 -12.92 -28.45
N LEU A 618 8.41 -12.64 -28.98
CA LEU A 618 7.25 -13.53 -28.90
C LEU A 618 7.42 -14.65 -29.93
N LEU A 619 7.39 -15.91 -29.48
CA LEU A 619 7.53 -17.11 -30.32
C LEU A 619 6.29 -17.37 -31.17
#